data_AF-A0A127AUD5-F1
#
_entry.id   AF-A0A127AUD5-F1
#
_cell.length_a   1.000
_cell.length_b   1.000
_cell.length_c   1.000
_cell.angle_alpha   90.00
_cell.angle_beta   90.00
_cell.angle_gamma   90.00
#
_symmetry.space_group_name_H-M   'P 1'
#
loop_
_entity.id
_entity.type
_entity.pdbx_description
1 polymer ?
#
loop_
_entity_poly.entity_id
_entity_poly.type
_entity_poly.pdbx_seq_one_letter_code
_entity_poly.pdbx_strand_id
1 'polypeptide(L)'
;MYLGSNNLSGELPANIIGPQLIAIDVSFNPLSGKLPQNFAKVGSSMIVVGTSINANGLQDSKVSGMLQCLQADSKCSSKFPSSSFSIKCGGTGQTSASGIEYDDDSEMLGAASLHTNSDMWAVSNTGNFISNPAPKYIAQTDSQITETLESELYKTARISPSSLRYYGLGLKNGKYNIELHFAEIAMDDDFQSWKGLGRRLFDVYIQGERVLKDFNIQKEAGGSKRALIKRFEANVTNTIIDIHFFWAGKGTCCIPLQSTYGPLVSAIHVSQSSDGTDSSKRDKKNVGKLVGITVGCAAGLVILSSVFYVWWTRNTHKHIYIDRDPLGK
;
A
#
# COMPACT_ATOMS: atom_id res chain seq x y z
N MET A 1 10.55 -20.96 10.08
CA MET A 1 9.81 -21.30 11.30
C MET A 1 9.04 -20.06 11.71
N TYR A 2 7.71 -20.13 11.78
CA TYR A 2 6.87 -18.96 12.05
C TYR A 2 6.03 -19.25 13.28
N LEU A 3 6.45 -18.70 14.41
CA LEU A 3 5.88 -18.91 15.75
C LEU A 3 5.37 -17.59 16.35
N GLY A 4 5.23 -16.55 15.55
CA GLY A 4 4.77 -15.24 16.02
C GLY A 4 3.33 -15.28 16.54
N SER A 5 2.99 -14.36 17.46
CA SER A 5 1.64 -14.20 18.05
C SER A 5 1.10 -15.48 18.72
N ASN A 6 1.94 -16.14 19.52
CA ASN A 6 1.56 -17.27 20.37
C ASN A 6 1.72 -16.88 21.86
N ASN A 7 1.53 -17.85 22.75
CA ASN A 7 1.78 -17.68 24.18
C ASN A 7 3.05 -18.42 24.63
N LEU A 8 4.09 -18.44 23.79
CA LEU A 8 5.36 -19.11 24.09
C LEU A 8 6.16 -18.24 25.07
N SER A 9 6.59 -18.81 26.19
CA SER A 9 7.30 -18.09 27.25
C SER A 9 8.66 -18.69 27.57
N GLY A 10 9.53 -17.90 28.21
CA GLY A 10 10.87 -18.32 28.62
C GLY A 10 11.94 -17.91 27.60
N GLU A 11 13.05 -18.65 27.58
CA GLU A 11 14.18 -18.35 26.70
C GLU A 11 14.14 -19.18 25.40
N LEU A 12 14.75 -18.66 24.34
CA LEU A 12 14.95 -19.43 23.11
C LEU A 12 15.97 -20.56 23.34
N PRO A 13 15.63 -21.83 23.03
CA PRO A 13 16.57 -22.93 23.13
C PRO A 13 17.81 -22.73 22.25
N ALA A 14 19.01 -23.06 22.77
CA ALA A 14 20.26 -22.87 22.03
C ALA A 14 20.32 -23.63 20.68
N ASN A 15 19.60 -24.74 20.59
CA ASN A 15 19.52 -25.60 19.40
C ASN A 15 18.37 -25.24 18.44
N ILE A 16 17.60 -24.17 18.69
CA ILE A 16 16.48 -23.79 17.81
C ILE A 16 16.95 -23.42 16.40
N ILE A 17 18.19 -22.91 16.29
CA ILE A 17 18.83 -22.58 15.02
C ILE A 17 19.56 -23.81 14.46
N GLY A 18 18.82 -24.61 13.70
CA GLY A 18 19.33 -25.74 12.95
C GLY A 18 19.94 -25.36 11.58
N PRO A 19 20.66 -26.28 10.91
CA PRO A 19 21.33 -26.02 9.63
C PRO A 19 20.38 -25.74 8.45
N GLN A 20 19.11 -26.13 8.56
CA GLN A 20 18.09 -25.94 7.52
C GLN A 20 17.15 -24.76 7.83
N LEU A 21 17.39 -24.02 8.92
CA LEU A 21 16.53 -22.92 9.32
C LEU A 21 16.85 -21.68 8.48
N ILE A 22 15.92 -21.32 7.58
CA ILE A 22 16.05 -20.16 6.68
C ILE A 22 15.55 -18.84 7.28
N ALA A 23 14.55 -18.92 8.16
CA ALA A 23 13.86 -17.77 8.71
C ALA A 23 13.20 -18.15 10.02
N ILE A 24 13.17 -17.24 10.98
CA ILE A 24 12.48 -17.43 12.25
C ILE A 24 11.70 -16.18 12.66
N ASP A 25 10.41 -16.36 12.91
CA ASP A 25 9.57 -15.34 13.53
C ASP A 25 9.10 -15.85 14.89
N VAL A 26 9.46 -15.15 15.95
CA VAL A 26 8.99 -15.41 17.33
C VAL A 26 8.33 -14.16 17.93
N SER A 27 7.99 -13.19 17.09
CA SER A 27 7.38 -11.92 17.50
C SER A 27 6.11 -12.11 18.32
N PHE A 28 5.77 -11.14 19.16
CA PHE A 28 4.54 -11.13 19.96
C PHE A 28 4.34 -12.40 20.79
N ASN A 29 5.41 -12.83 21.46
CA ASN A 29 5.40 -13.89 22.45
C ASN A 29 6.04 -13.38 23.75
N PRO A 30 5.64 -13.88 24.93
CA PRO A 30 6.30 -13.58 26.21
C PRO A 30 7.68 -14.26 26.37
N LEU A 31 8.50 -14.21 25.33
CA LEU A 31 9.88 -14.71 25.32
C LEU A 31 10.85 -13.66 25.84
N SER A 32 11.89 -14.10 26.53
CA SER A 32 12.92 -13.26 27.14
C SER A 32 14.31 -13.85 26.95
N GLY A 33 15.33 -13.17 27.48
CA GLY A 33 16.70 -13.67 27.50
C GLY A 33 17.54 -13.17 26.33
N LYS A 34 18.57 -13.93 25.96
CA LYS A 34 19.52 -13.58 24.89
C LYS A 34 19.28 -14.44 23.66
N LEU A 35 19.74 -13.95 22.51
CA LEU A 35 19.77 -14.76 21.30
C LEU A 35 20.76 -15.94 21.43
N PRO A 36 20.44 -17.12 20.90
CA PRO A 36 21.37 -18.24 20.81
C PRO A 36 22.63 -17.89 20.01
N GLN A 37 23.81 -18.35 20.42
CA GLN A 37 25.12 -17.97 19.83
C GLN A 37 25.24 -18.15 18.30
N ASN A 38 24.47 -19.07 17.70
CA ASN A 38 24.44 -19.38 16.28
C ASN A 38 23.49 -18.49 15.46
N PHE A 39 22.90 -17.44 16.04
CA PHE A 39 21.94 -16.56 15.36
C PHE A 39 22.48 -15.92 14.08
N ALA A 40 23.80 -15.69 13.98
CA ALA A 40 24.44 -15.19 12.77
C ALA A 40 24.19 -16.07 11.54
N LYS A 41 23.87 -17.37 11.72
CA LYS A 41 23.49 -18.29 10.62
C LYS A 41 22.15 -17.92 9.98
N VAL A 42 21.22 -17.36 10.75
CA VAL A 42 19.90 -16.92 10.26
C VAL A 42 19.93 -15.44 9.88
N GLY A 43 20.88 -14.67 10.44
CA GLY A 43 21.14 -13.29 10.05
C GLY A 43 19.90 -12.41 10.11
N SER A 44 19.68 -11.60 9.06
CA SER A 44 18.56 -10.66 8.93
C SER A 44 17.18 -11.31 8.73
N SER A 45 17.08 -12.64 8.75
CA SER A 45 15.81 -13.38 8.60
C SER A 45 15.24 -13.81 9.95
N MET A 46 15.30 -12.92 10.95
CA MET A 46 14.78 -13.13 12.29
C MET A 46 13.92 -11.95 12.76
N ILE A 47 12.72 -12.22 13.26
CA ILE A 47 11.83 -11.22 13.87
C ILE A 47 11.56 -11.59 15.34
N VAL A 48 11.78 -10.61 16.22
CA VAL A 48 11.61 -10.72 17.68
C VAL A 48 10.78 -9.55 18.25
N VAL A 49 10.06 -8.81 17.39
CA VAL A 49 9.22 -7.66 17.76
C VAL A 49 8.21 -8.07 18.83
N GLY A 50 7.99 -7.24 19.86
CA GLY A 50 7.05 -7.56 20.93
C GLY A 50 7.48 -8.72 21.85
N THR A 51 8.77 -9.08 21.86
CA THR A 51 9.39 -9.96 22.87
C THR A 51 10.29 -9.15 23.81
N SER A 52 10.73 -9.75 24.91
CA SER A 52 11.74 -9.20 25.83
C SER A 52 13.14 -9.75 25.54
N ILE A 53 13.40 -10.23 24.32
CA ILE A 53 14.70 -10.76 23.91
C ILE A 53 15.68 -9.61 23.69
N ASN A 54 16.87 -9.70 24.29
CA ASN A 54 17.98 -8.82 23.98
C ASN A 54 18.57 -9.19 22.62
N ALA A 55 18.29 -8.34 21.63
CA ALA A 55 18.69 -8.49 20.24
C ALA A 55 19.82 -7.53 19.82
N ASN A 56 20.55 -6.97 20.79
CA ASN A 56 21.68 -6.08 20.51
C ASN A 56 22.73 -6.85 19.68
N GLY A 57 22.91 -6.45 18.41
CA GLY A 57 23.83 -7.10 17.47
C GLY A 57 23.18 -7.88 16.31
N LEU A 58 21.84 -7.96 16.23
CA LEU A 58 21.16 -8.59 15.10
C LEU A 58 21.02 -7.69 13.86
N GLN A 59 20.85 -6.39 14.08
CA GLN A 59 20.33 -5.51 13.04
C GLN A 59 21.06 -4.17 13.00
N ASP A 60 20.88 -3.45 11.89
CA ASP A 60 21.30 -2.06 11.72
C ASP A 60 20.91 -1.22 12.95
N SER A 61 21.70 -0.19 13.26
CA SER A 61 21.44 0.69 14.40
C SER A 61 20.03 1.30 14.37
N LYS A 62 19.48 1.59 13.18
CA LYS A 62 18.10 2.05 12.99
C LYS A 62 17.08 1.00 13.41
N VAL A 63 17.25 -0.24 12.95
CA VAL A 63 16.33 -1.33 13.26
C VAL A 63 16.43 -1.73 14.74
N SER A 64 17.63 -1.67 15.33
CA SER A 64 17.83 -1.89 16.77
C SER A 64 17.12 -0.83 17.60
N GLY A 65 17.23 0.45 17.22
CA GLY A 65 16.51 1.55 17.86
C GLY A 65 15.00 1.40 17.76
N MET A 66 14.49 1.01 16.58
CA MET A 66 13.07 0.68 16.42
C MET A 66 12.65 -0.52 17.29
N LEU A 67 13.43 -1.59 17.33
CA LEU A 67 13.05 -2.78 18.07
C LEU A 67 12.88 -2.45 19.54
N GLN A 68 13.77 -1.62 20.10
CA GLN A 68 13.63 -1.07 21.44
C GLN A 68 12.32 -0.29 21.58
N CYS A 69 12.00 0.53 20.60
CA CYS A 69 10.76 1.30 20.46
C CYS A 69 9.49 0.42 20.48
N LEU A 70 9.54 -0.76 19.83
CA LEU A 70 8.43 -1.72 19.74
C LEU A 70 8.42 -2.76 20.87
N GLN A 71 9.36 -2.71 21.81
CA GLN A 71 9.34 -3.54 23.01
C GLN A 71 8.33 -3.00 24.03
N ALA A 72 7.68 -3.91 24.75
CA ALA A 72 6.49 -3.67 25.55
C ALA A 72 6.59 -2.53 26.59
N ASP A 73 7.80 -2.15 27.00
CA ASP A 73 8.04 -1.25 28.14
C ASP A 73 8.71 0.10 27.77
N SER A 74 9.02 0.34 26.49
CA SER A 74 9.73 1.58 26.08
C SER A 74 8.80 2.55 25.34
N LYS A 75 8.78 3.81 25.77
CA LYS A 75 8.09 4.87 25.02
C LYS A 75 8.96 5.27 23.84
N CYS A 76 8.49 5.03 22.62
CA CYS A 76 9.09 5.59 21.41
C CYS A 76 9.14 7.12 21.54
N SER A 77 10.33 7.65 21.83
CA SER A 77 10.55 9.06 22.06
C SER A 77 11.21 9.66 20.83
N SER A 78 10.41 10.28 19.96
CA SER A 78 10.93 11.17 18.92
C SER A 78 11.19 12.55 19.52
N LYS A 79 12.32 13.17 19.16
CA LYS A 79 12.59 14.58 19.50
C LYS A 79 11.53 15.53 18.93
N PHE A 80 10.88 15.13 17.83
CA PHE A 80 9.83 15.89 17.17
C PHE A 80 8.68 14.94 16.80
N PRO A 81 7.65 14.83 17.66
CA PRO A 81 6.53 13.94 17.39
C PRO A 81 5.79 14.34 16.11
N SER A 82 5.61 13.41 15.19
CA SER A 82 4.91 13.68 13.93
C SER A 82 3.40 13.56 14.08
N SER A 83 2.68 14.35 13.30
CA SER A 83 1.22 14.25 13.12
C SER A 83 0.83 13.42 11.91
N SER A 84 1.77 12.94 11.10
CA SER A 84 1.45 12.13 9.91
C SER A 84 2.64 11.33 9.39
N PHE A 85 2.35 10.29 8.63
CA PHE A 85 3.32 9.59 7.77
C PHE A 85 2.58 8.99 6.57
N SER A 86 3.29 8.80 5.47
CA SER A 86 2.74 8.15 4.28
C SER A 86 3.81 7.28 3.62
N ILE A 87 3.41 6.13 3.09
CA ILE A 87 4.30 5.08 2.60
C ILE A 87 3.80 4.58 1.25
N LYS A 88 4.65 4.53 0.23
CA LYS A 88 4.34 3.86 -1.04
C LYS A 88 4.81 2.41 -0.97
N CYS A 89 3.91 1.53 -0.53
CA CYS A 89 4.18 0.14 -0.22
C CYS A 89 4.71 -0.63 -1.44
N GLY A 90 5.91 -1.21 -1.32
CA GLY A 90 6.55 -1.98 -2.38
C GLY A 90 7.04 -1.15 -3.56
N GLY A 91 7.14 0.17 -3.44
CA GLY A 91 7.57 1.05 -4.52
C GLY A 91 8.48 2.17 -4.07
N THR A 92 9.11 2.84 -5.03
CA THR A 92 9.96 3.99 -4.74
C THR A 92 9.14 5.21 -4.30
N GLY A 93 9.71 6.04 -3.42
CA GLY A 93 9.03 7.21 -2.86
C GLY A 93 8.52 8.17 -3.95
N GLN A 94 7.40 8.84 -3.68
CA GLN A 94 6.78 9.77 -4.63
C GLN A 94 5.89 10.80 -3.95
N THR A 95 5.58 11.89 -4.65
CA THR A 95 4.62 12.91 -4.19
C THR A 95 3.30 12.78 -4.97
N SER A 96 2.19 12.72 -4.24
CA SER A 96 0.84 12.77 -4.82
C SER A 96 0.51 14.13 -5.44
N ALA A 97 -0.49 14.17 -6.30
CA ALA A 97 -1.04 15.41 -6.87
C ALA A 97 -1.58 16.37 -5.80
N SER A 98 -1.96 15.84 -4.63
CA SER A 98 -2.42 16.61 -3.47
C SER A 98 -1.27 17.18 -2.61
N GLY A 99 -0.01 16.84 -2.92
CA GLY A 99 1.17 17.30 -2.18
C GLY A 99 1.57 16.39 -1.01
N ILE A 100 0.89 15.26 -0.78
CA ILE A 100 1.33 14.24 0.18
C ILE A 100 2.58 13.55 -0.35
N GLU A 101 3.66 13.61 0.42
CA GLU A 101 4.89 12.83 0.19
C GLU A 101 4.73 11.43 0.77
N TYR A 102 4.98 10.43 -0.07
CA TYR A 102 5.00 9.01 0.28
C TYR A 102 6.44 8.53 0.31
N ASP A 103 6.83 8.00 1.48
CA ASP A 103 8.14 7.43 1.70
C ASP A 103 8.34 6.16 0.86
N ASP A 104 9.60 5.91 0.52
CA ASP A 104 10.04 4.74 -0.24
C ASP A 104 9.83 3.44 0.55
N ASP A 105 9.25 2.43 -0.07
CA ASP A 105 9.18 1.09 0.53
C ASP A 105 9.52 0.04 -0.54
N SER A 106 10.56 0.32 -1.33
CA SER A 106 11.04 -0.54 -2.42
C SER A 106 12.02 -1.63 -1.95
N GLU A 107 12.42 -1.62 -0.67
CA GLU A 107 13.39 -2.57 -0.11
C GLU A 107 12.94 -4.02 -0.30
N MET A 108 13.92 -4.88 -0.62
CA MET A 108 13.72 -6.31 -0.77
C MET A 108 13.66 -6.99 0.60
N LEU A 109 12.43 -7.23 1.07
CA LEU A 109 12.20 -7.93 2.32
C LEU A 109 12.45 -9.44 2.21
N GLY A 110 12.77 -10.05 3.34
CA GLY A 110 12.97 -11.49 3.49
C GLY A 110 11.74 -12.18 4.07
N ALA A 111 11.84 -13.50 4.24
CA ALA A 111 10.75 -14.33 4.77
C ALA A 111 10.46 -14.10 6.27
N ALA A 112 11.38 -13.47 7.00
CA ALA A 112 11.15 -12.98 8.35
C ALA A 112 12.04 -11.75 8.55
N SER A 113 11.61 -10.59 8.05
CA SER A 113 12.43 -9.38 8.05
C SER A 113 11.70 -8.21 8.67
N LEU A 114 12.48 -7.32 9.28
CA LEU A 114 12.05 -6.04 9.81
C LEU A 114 12.93 -4.97 9.17
N HIS A 115 12.31 -3.96 8.57
CA HIS A 115 13.01 -2.91 7.85
C HIS A 115 12.44 -1.54 8.18
N THR A 116 13.31 -0.55 8.12
CA THR A 116 12.95 0.86 8.18
C THR A 116 13.97 1.68 7.41
N ASN A 117 13.50 2.68 6.67
CA ASN A 117 14.33 3.66 5.99
C ASN A 117 14.22 5.07 6.61
N SER A 118 13.29 5.27 7.53
CA SER A 118 12.98 6.55 8.18
C SER A 118 12.92 6.38 9.70
N ASP A 119 12.99 7.47 10.46
CA ASP A 119 12.74 7.38 11.91
C ASP A 119 11.22 7.38 12.24
N MET A 120 10.38 7.37 11.21
CA MET A 120 8.93 7.64 11.31
C MET A 120 8.07 6.40 11.15
N TRP A 121 8.56 5.37 10.48
CA TRP A 121 7.80 4.15 10.29
C TRP A 121 8.71 2.96 10.03
N ALA A 122 8.12 1.79 10.06
CA ALA A 122 8.79 0.55 9.70
C ALA A 122 7.82 -0.51 9.17
N VAL A 123 8.38 -1.52 8.54
CA VAL A 123 7.65 -2.66 7.98
C VAL A 123 8.26 -3.97 8.44
N SER A 124 7.40 -4.90 8.86
CA SER A 124 7.79 -6.30 9.10
C SER A 124 7.03 -7.24 8.17
N ASN A 125 7.74 -8.19 7.58
CA ASN A 125 7.19 -9.23 6.72
C ASN A 125 7.53 -10.61 7.26
N THR A 126 6.52 -11.46 7.37
CA THR A 126 6.64 -12.86 7.81
C THR A 126 6.02 -13.81 6.80
N GLY A 127 6.71 -14.92 6.59
CA GLY A 127 6.25 -16.09 5.85
C GLY A 127 7.08 -16.32 4.58
N ASN A 128 6.99 -17.54 4.04
CA ASN A 128 7.60 -17.89 2.77
C ASN A 128 6.53 -18.42 1.82
N PHE A 129 6.56 -17.99 0.56
CA PHE A 129 5.65 -18.51 -0.45
C PHE A 129 5.98 -19.97 -0.78
N ILE A 130 4.93 -20.80 -0.87
CA ILE A 130 5.07 -22.23 -1.14
C ILE A 130 5.68 -22.44 -2.54
N SER A 131 6.64 -23.36 -2.63
CA SER A 131 7.28 -23.80 -3.88
C SER A 131 8.05 -22.73 -4.65
N ASN A 132 8.35 -21.57 -4.04
CA ASN A 132 9.21 -20.55 -4.64
C ASN A 132 10.54 -20.42 -3.86
N PRO A 133 11.69 -20.76 -4.47
CA PRO A 133 12.99 -20.65 -3.82
C PRO A 133 13.50 -19.20 -3.69
N ALA A 134 12.96 -18.26 -4.47
CA ALA A 134 13.33 -16.84 -4.46
C ALA A 134 12.08 -15.95 -4.47
N PRO A 135 11.27 -15.97 -3.38
CA PRO A 135 10.04 -15.21 -3.29
C PRO A 135 10.30 -13.70 -3.40
N LYS A 136 9.45 -13.02 -4.17
CA LYS A 136 9.37 -11.55 -4.16
C LYS A 136 8.16 -11.14 -3.34
N TYR A 137 8.33 -10.14 -2.49
CA TYR A 137 7.28 -9.58 -1.62
C TYR A 137 6.73 -8.26 -2.16
N ILE A 138 6.90 -8.03 -3.47
CA ILE A 138 6.42 -6.85 -4.19
C ILE A 138 5.69 -7.34 -5.44
N ALA A 139 4.46 -6.87 -5.61
CA ALA A 139 3.70 -6.98 -6.85
C ALA A 139 3.85 -5.69 -7.64
N GLN A 140 3.93 -5.80 -8.97
CA GLN A 140 4.07 -4.66 -9.87
C GLN A 140 3.26 -4.89 -11.15
N THR A 141 2.77 -3.82 -11.75
CA THR A 141 2.09 -3.84 -13.04
C THR A 141 2.40 -2.60 -13.86
N ASP A 142 2.50 -2.77 -15.18
CA ASP A 142 2.60 -1.65 -16.13
C ASP A 142 1.23 -1.13 -16.57
N SER A 143 0.15 -1.84 -16.18
CA SER A 143 -1.22 -1.46 -16.55
C SER A 143 -1.63 -0.15 -15.87
N GLN A 144 -2.48 0.62 -16.55
CA GLN A 144 -3.12 1.77 -15.94
C GLN A 144 -4.12 1.31 -14.87
N ILE A 145 -4.14 2.03 -13.75
CA ILE A 145 -5.06 1.81 -12.65
C ILE A 145 -6.20 2.82 -12.80
N THR A 146 -7.43 2.30 -12.87
CA THR A 146 -8.66 3.09 -13.01
C THR A 146 -9.22 3.50 -11.65
N GLU A 147 -10.28 4.33 -11.62
CA GLU A 147 -10.86 4.92 -10.39
C GLU A 147 -9.89 5.84 -9.61
N THR A 148 -8.82 6.29 -10.26
CA THR A 148 -7.84 7.23 -9.71
C THR A 148 -7.24 8.09 -10.80
N LEU A 149 -6.81 9.30 -10.43
CA LEU A 149 -5.96 10.16 -11.28
C LEU A 149 -4.46 9.91 -11.02
N GLU A 150 -4.14 9.08 -10.02
CA GLU A 150 -2.79 8.86 -9.50
C GLU A 150 -2.36 7.41 -9.71
N SER A 151 -2.44 6.93 -10.97
CA SER A 151 -2.19 5.51 -11.28
C SER A 151 -0.84 5.01 -10.76
N GLU A 152 0.21 5.83 -10.78
CA GLU A 152 1.56 5.44 -10.36
C GLU A 152 1.64 5.03 -8.87
N LEU A 153 0.75 5.55 -8.01
CA LEU A 153 0.68 5.17 -6.60
C LEU A 153 0.25 3.70 -6.42
N TYR A 154 -0.49 3.14 -7.38
CA TYR A 154 -1.12 1.82 -7.28
C TYR A 154 -0.46 0.75 -8.17
N LYS A 155 0.54 1.13 -8.97
CA LYS A 155 1.25 0.20 -9.86
C LYS A 155 2.19 -0.76 -9.13
N THR A 156 2.56 -0.42 -7.90
CA THR A 156 3.31 -1.30 -7.00
C THR A 156 2.49 -1.57 -5.75
N ALA A 157 2.70 -2.73 -5.15
CA ALA A 157 2.14 -3.07 -3.86
C ALA A 157 3.06 -4.03 -3.11
N ARG A 158 3.11 -3.90 -1.78
CA ARG A 158 3.76 -4.90 -0.94
C ARG A 158 2.81 -6.06 -0.70
N ILE A 159 3.32 -7.28 -0.82
CA ILE A 159 2.59 -8.53 -0.60
C ILE A 159 3.30 -9.40 0.43
N SER A 160 2.55 -10.23 1.15
CA SER A 160 3.12 -11.17 2.10
C SER A 160 2.37 -12.51 2.07
N PRO A 161 3.06 -13.65 2.23
CA PRO A 161 2.40 -14.95 2.38
C PRO A 161 1.71 -15.15 3.73
N SER A 162 1.99 -14.35 4.77
CA SER A 162 1.39 -14.59 6.09
C SER A 162 1.05 -13.29 6.81
N SER A 163 2.06 -12.54 7.25
CA SER A 163 1.85 -11.33 8.05
C SER A 163 2.70 -10.20 7.50
N LEU A 164 2.03 -9.10 7.18
CA LEU A 164 2.64 -7.83 6.81
C LEU A 164 2.19 -6.78 7.81
N ARG A 165 3.13 -6.16 8.53
CA ARG A 165 2.81 -5.11 9.49
C ARG A 165 3.58 -3.85 9.17
N TYR A 166 2.88 -2.72 9.27
CA TYR A 166 3.48 -1.40 9.25
C TYR A 166 3.29 -0.75 10.60
N TYR A 167 4.37 -0.13 11.08
CA TYR A 167 4.38 0.63 12.32
C TYR A 167 4.63 2.09 11.98
N GLY A 168 3.77 3.01 12.43
CA GLY A 168 4.15 4.42 12.53
C GLY A 168 4.76 4.67 13.91
N LEU A 169 5.86 5.40 13.97
CA LEU A 169 6.70 5.58 15.15
C LEU A 169 6.78 7.06 15.54
N GLY A 170 6.89 7.34 16.84
CA GLY A 170 7.07 8.70 17.34
C GLY A 170 5.91 9.64 17.00
N LEU A 171 4.70 9.11 16.93
CA LEU A 171 3.48 9.88 16.68
C LEU A 171 3.03 10.63 17.93
N LYS A 172 2.35 11.77 17.75
CA LYS A 172 1.62 12.40 18.86
C LYS A 172 0.51 11.46 19.33
N ASN A 173 0.23 11.47 20.63
CA ASN A 173 -0.97 10.80 21.12
C ASN A 173 -2.21 11.60 20.67
N GLY A 174 -3.24 10.90 20.22
CA GLY A 174 -4.45 11.53 19.70
C GLY A 174 -5.19 10.64 18.72
N LYS A 175 -6.24 11.21 18.12
CA LYS A 175 -7.04 10.54 17.09
C LYS A 175 -6.40 10.73 15.72
N TYR A 176 -6.37 9.67 14.92
CA TYR A 176 -5.78 9.66 13.58
C TYR A 176 -6.77 9.12 12.55
N ASN A 177 -6.74 9.71 11.36
CA ASN A 177 -7.34 9.20 10.15
C ASN A 177 -6.32 8.31 9.42
N ILE A 178 -6.77 7.16 8.96
CA ILE A 178 -5.94 6.15 8.31
C ILE A 178 -6.56 5.84 6.95
N GLU A 179 -5.80 6.07 5.89
CA GLU A 179 -6.15 5.73 4.52
C GLU A 179 -5.29 4.57 4.05
N LEU A 180 -5.94 3.44 3.76
CA LEU A 180 -5.30 2.27 3.18
C LEU A 180 -5.66 2.21 1.70
N HIS A 181 -4.64 2.30 0.85
CA HIS A 181 -4.77 2.31 -0.60
C HIS A 181 -4.51 0.91 -1.17
N PHE A 182 -5.45 0.45 -1.98
CA PHE A 182 -5.42 -0.87 -2.58
C PHE A 182 -5.70 -0.81 -4.08
N ALA A 183 -5.07 -1.71 -4.84
CA ALA A 183 -5.52 -2.14 -6.15
C ALA A 183 -5.09 -3.61 -6.32
N GLU A 184 -6.02 -4.49 -6.73
CA GLU A 184 -5.61 -5.85 -7.08
C GLU A 184 -4.90 -5.82 -8.43
N ILE A 185 -3.59 -6.05 -8.42
CA ILE A 185 -2.70 -5.95 -9.59
C ILE A 185 -2.00 -7.28 -9.93
N ALA A 186 -2.21 -8.32 -9.13
CA ALA A 186 -1.61 -9.63 -9.34
C ALA A 186 -2.63 -10.69 -9.77
N MET A 187 -3.87 -10.61 -9.28
CA MET A 187 -4.99 -11.50 -9.64
C MET A 187 -5.97 -10.76 -10.55
N ASP A 188 -5.71 -10.78 -11.86
CA ASP A 188 -6.49 -10.08 -12.89
C ASP A 188 -7.84 -10.76 -13.19
N ASP A 189 -8.81 -9.99 -13.72
CA ASP A 189 -10.12 -10.44 -14.22
C ASP A 189 -10.04 -11.13 -15.59
N ASP A 190 -9.17 -12.13 -15.75
CA ASP A 190 -9.14 -12.93 -16.98
C ASP A 190 -10.27 -13.97 -16.96
N PHE A 191 -11.49 -13.53 -17.29
CA PHE A 191 -12.68 -14.39 -17.31
C PHE A 191 -12.63 -15.51 -18.37
N GLN A 192 -11.68 -15.45 -19.30
CA GLN A 192 -11.51 -16.46 -20.35
C GLN A 192 -10.49 -17.55 -19.96
N SER A 193 -9.83 -17.41 -18.82
CA SER A 193 -8.77 -18.29 -18.35
C SER A 193 -8.98 -18.72 -16.91
N TRP A 194 -8.40 -19.86 -16.53
CA TRP A 194 -8.35 -20.30 -15.13
C TRP A 194 -7.60 -19.29 -14.23
N LYS A 195 -6.77 -18.40 -14.81
CA LYS A 195 -6.08 -17.32 -14.10
C LYS A 195 -7.05 -16.35 -13.41
N GLY A 196 -8.20 -16.06 -14.02
CA GLY A 196 -9.23 -15.19 -13.43
C GLY A 196 -10.00 -15.82 -12.27
N LEU A 197 -9.72 -17.08 -11.92
CA LEU A 197 -10.28 -17.75 -10.74
C LEU A 197 -9.52 -17.41 -9.44
N GLY A 198 -8.39 -16.71 -9.53
CA GLY A 198 -7.61 -16.29 -8.37
C GLY A 198 -8.44 -15.41 -7.42
N ARG A 199 -8.39 -15.71 -6.13
CA ARG A 199 -9.07 -14.92 -5.09
C ARG A 199 -8.11 -14.63 -3.95
N ARG A 200 -7.87 -13.34 -3.71
CA ARG A 200 -7.15 -12.85 -2.53
C ARG A 200 -8.14 -12.54 -1.42
N LEU A 201 -7.90 -13.12 -0.24
CA LEU A 201 -8.62 -12.78 0.99
C LEU A 201 -7.63 -12.63 2.14
N PHE A 202 -7.74 -11.57 2.91
CA PHE A 202 -6.92 -11.33 4.10
C PHE A 202 -7.69 -10.48 5.12
N ASP A 203 -7.25 -10.49 6.36
CA ASP A 203 -7.78 -9.63 7.41
C ASP A 203 -6.90 -8.37 7.54
N VAL A 204 -7.49 -7.27 8.00
CA VAL A 204 -6.77 -6.04 8.35
C VAL A 204 -7.08 -5.69 9.80
N TYR A 205 -6.02 -5.44 10.56
CA TYR A 205 -6.08 -5.01 11.94
C TYR A 205 -5.41 -3.64 12.09
N ILE A 206 -5.98 -2.79 12.93
CA ILE A 206 -5.42 -1.50 13.30
C ILE A 206 -5.44 -1.43 14.82
N GLN A 207 -4.31 -1.15 15.46
CA GLN A 207 -4.16 -1.18 16.92
C GLN A 207 -4.64 -2.51 17.55
N GLY A 208 -4.48 -3.63 16.84
CA GLY A 208 -4.93 -4.96 17.27
C GLY A 208 -6.42 -5.24 17.05
N GLU A 209 -7.24 -4.24 16.66
CA GLU A 209 -8.65 -4.46 16.34
C GLU A 209 -8.83 -4.85 14.87
N ARG A 210 -9.59 -5.92 14.59
CA ARG A 210 -9.87 -6.34 13.21
C ARG A 210 -10.89 -5.41 12.56
N VAL A 211 -10.43 -4.55 11.67
CA VAL A 211 -11.27 -3.59 10.93
C VAL A 211 -11.80 -4.15 9.62
N LEU A 212 -11.12 -5.13 9.02
CA LEU A 212 -11.61 -5.88 7.85
C LEU A 212 -11.36 -7.37 8.03
N LYS A 213 -12.35 -8.19 7.66
CA LYS A 213 -12.27 -9.66 7.70
C LYS A 213 -12.51 -10.21 6.30
N ASP A 214 -11.72 -11.21 5.90
CA ASP A 214 -11.86 -11.88 4.60
C ASP A 214 -11.91 -10.86 3.43
N PHE A 215 -11.14 -9.78 3.54
CA PHE A 215 -11.15 -8.65 2.62
C PHE A 215 -10.67 -9.06 1.23
N ASN A 216 -11.49 -8.78 0.22
CA ASN A 216 -11.21 -9.05 -1.18
C ASN A 216 -11.25 -7.73 -1.95
N ILE A 217 -10.06 -7.23 -2.32
CA ILE A 217 -9.88 -5.95 -3.02
C ILE A 217 -10.64 -5.93 -4.34
N GLN A 218 -10.47 -6.96 -5.19
CA GLN A 218 -11.12 -7.07 -6.49
C GLN A 218 -12.65 -7.01 -6.35
N LYS A 219 -13.22 -7.69 -5.35
CA LYS A 219 -14.67 -7.68 -5.12
C LYS A 219 -15.17 -6.29 -4.70
N GLU A 220 -14.48 -5.63 -3.77
CA GLU A 220 -14.91 -4.31 -3.28
C GLU A 220 -14.67 -3.18 -4.28
N ALA A 221 -13.58 -3.25 -5.05
CA ALA A 221 -13.27 -2.29 -6.11
C ALA A 221 -14.11 -2.53 -7.38
N GLY A 222 -14.80 -3.67 -7.48
CA GLY A 222 -15.57 -4.06 -8.67
C GLY A 222 -14.67 -4.47 -9.84
N GLY A 223 -13.49 -5.01 -9.58
CA GLY A 223 -12.52 -5.48 -10.57
C GLY A 223 -11.06 -5.31 -10.10
N SER A 224 -10.17 -6.00 -10.80
CA SER A 224 -8.72 -5.83 -10.79
C SER A 224 -8.31 -4.52 -11.47
N LYS A 225 -7.14 -3.96 -11.14
CA LYS A 225 -6.61 -2.71 -11.68
C LYS A 225 -7.54 -1.49 -11.48
N ARG A 226 -8.29 -1.50 -10.38
CA ARG A 226 -9.13 -0.39 -9.91
C ARG A 226 -8.64 0.04 -8.54
N ALA A 227 -8.44 1.34 -8.35
CA ALA A 227 -8.05 1.90 -7.07
C ALA A 227 -9.21 1.82 -6.06
N LEU A 228 -8.88 1.50 -4.81
CA LEU A 228 -9.81 1.46 -3.69
C LEU A 228 -9.12 2.03 -2.46
N ILE A 229 -9.79 2.96 -1.78
CA ILE A 229 -9.31 3.56 -0.53
C ILE A 229 -10.26 3.13 0.60
N LYS A 230 -9.71 2.52 1.64
CA LYS A 230 -10.43 2.23 2.89
C LYS A 230 -9.99 3.22 3.97
N ARG A 231 -10.95 3.87 4.61
CA ARG A 231 -10.73 4.91 5.61
C ARG A 231 -11.12 4.39 6.98
N PHE A 232 -10.24 4.60 7.96
CA PHE A 232 -10.46 4.21 9.35
C PHE A 232 -10.03 5.35 10.28
N GLU A 233 -10.47 5.27 11.53
CA GLU A 233 -9.98 6.12 12.60
C GLU A 233 -9.42 5.25 13.72
N ALA A 234 -8.32 5.67 14.34
CA ALA A 234 -7.79 5.00 15.53
C ALA A 234 -7.16 6.01 16.49
N ASN A 235 -7.08 5.62 17.77
CA ASN A 235 -6.40 6.40 18.79
C ASN A 235 -4.98 5.88 19.00
N VAL A 236 -4.01 6.80 18.96
CA VAL A 236 -2.61 6.57 19.32
C VAL A 236 -2.43 6.97 20.78
N THR A 237 -1.99 6.03 21.62
CA THR A 237 -1.81 6.22 23.08
C THR A 237 -0.37 6.01 23.54
N ASN A 238 0.42 5.29 22.76
CA ASN A 238 1.79 4.89 23.05
C ASN A 238 2.76 5.35 21.96
N THR A 239 2.45 6.46 21.28
CA THR A 239 3.24 7.05 20.18
C THR A 239 3.49 6.13 18.98
N ILE A 240 2.83 4.98 18.92
CA ILE A 240 2.95 3.98 17.86
C ILE A 240 1.57 3.74 17.26
N ILE A 241 1.53 3.56 15.95
CA ILE A 241 0.38 2.93 15.28
C ILE A 241 0.79 1.59 14.68
N ASP A 242 0.05 0.52 14.94
CA ASP A 242 0.23 -0.82 14.33
C ASP A 242 -0.88 -1.08 13.31
N ILE A 243 -0.50 -1.28 12.05
CA ILE A 243 -1.39 -1.68 10.96
C ILE A 243 -0.93 -3.06 10.47
N HIS A 244 -1.74 -4.07 10.71
CA HIS A 244 -1.41 -5.46 10.44
C HIS A 244 -2.34 -6.05 9.39
N PHE A 245 -1.77 -6.45 8.27
CA PHE A 245 -2.41 -7.18 7.21
C PHE A 245 -2.06 -8.66 7.35
N PHE A 246 -3.08 -9.51 7.54
CA PHE A 246 -2.89 -10.89 7.95
C PHE A 246 -3.61 -11.88 7.03
N TRP A 247 -2.88 -12.89 6.56
CA TRP A 247 -3.45 -13.99 5.79
C TRP A 247 -3.79 -15.17 6.69
N ALA A 248 -5.09 -15.36 6.94
CA ALA A 248 -5.60 -16.49 7.71
C ALA A 248 -5.71 -17.81 6.89
N GLY A 249 -4.99 -17.94 5.77
CA GLY A 249 -5.00 -19.16 4.94
C GLY A 249 -6.17 -19.30 3.97
N LYS A 250 -6.90 -18.21 3.67
CA LYS A 250 -8.06 -18.22 2.76
C LYS A 250 -7.75 -17.68 1.37
N GLY A 251 -8.57 -18.08 0.40
CA GLY A 251 -8.38 -17.71 -1.01
C GLY A 251 -7.50 -18.71 -1.74
N THR A 252 -6.85 -18.26 -2.81
CA THR A 252 -6.05 -19.11 -3.70
C THR A 252 -4.56 -18.86 -3.48
N CYS A 253 -3.78 -19.92 -3.20
CA CYS A 253 -2.32 -19.81 -3.04
C CYS A 253 -1.57 -19.62 -4.37
N CYS A 254 -2.14 -20.14 -5.46
CA CYS A 254 -1.32 -20.57 -6.59
C CYS A 254 -1.97 -20.21 -7.94
N ILE A 255 -2.91 -19.27 -7.91
CA ILE A 255 -3.61 -18.74 -9.08
C ILE A 255 -3.54 -17.21 -9.00
N PRO A 256 -3.05 -16.51 -10.04
CA PRO A 256 -2.61 -17.06 -11.34
C PRO A 256 -1.18 -17.64 -11.31
N LEU A 257 -0.39 -17.27 -10.32
CA LEU A 257 1.00 -17.71 -10.16
C LEU A 257 1.25 -18.09 -8.69
N GLN A 258 2.28 -18.92 -8.47
CA GLN A 258 2.84 -19.06 -7.14
C GLN A 258 3.31 -17.69 -6.63
N SER A 259 3.28 -17.50 -5.32
CA SER A 259 3.68 -16.25 -4.67
C SER A 259 2.75 -15.05 -4.86
N THR A 260 1.50 -15.28 -5.25
CA THR A 260 0.55 -14.17 -5.44
C THR A 260 -0.43 -14.01 -4.29
N TYR A 261 -0.50 -14.92 -3.31
CA TYR A 261 -1.50 -14.90 -2.24
C TYR A 261 -1.15 -14.00 -1.04
N GLY A 262 -2.07 -13.95 -0.07
CA GLY A 262 -1.93 -13.19 1.17
C GLY A 262 -2.28 -11.71 1.05
N PRO A 263 -1.96 -10.86 2.03
CA PRO A 263 -2.25 -9.43 1.96
C PRO A 263 -1.54 -8.73 0.80
N LEU A 264 -2.16 -7.65 0.32
CA LEU A 264 -1.63 -6.72 -0.68
C LEU A 264 -2.04 -5.30 -0.27
N VAL A 265 -1.09 -4.36 -0.26
CA VAL A 265 -1.35 -2.94 -0.02
C VAL A 265 -0.44 -2.08 -0.90
N SER A 266 -1.00 -1.05 -1.52
CA SER A 266 -0.28 -0.17 -2.46
C SER A 266 0.30 1.06 -1.78
N ALA A 267 -0.44 1.66 -0.84
CA ALA A 267 0.04 2.78 -0.05
C ALA A 267 -0.70 2.90 1.28
N ILE A 268 -0.08 3.59 2.22
CA ILE A 268 -0.65 3.91 3.53
C ILE A 268 -0.47 5.41 3.72
N HIS A 269 -1.52 6.11 4.15
CA HIS A 269 -1.43 7.48 4.62
C HIS A 269 -2.13 7.60 5.97
N VAL A 270 -1.41 8.15 6.95
CA VAL A 270 -1.93 8.34 8.30
C VAL A 270 -1.71 9.80 8.68
N SER A 271 -2.76 10.46 9.17
CA SER A 271 -2.70 11.85 9.59
C SER A 271 -3.57 12.10 10.83
N GLN A 272 -3.09 12.96 11.71
CA GLN A 272 -3.80 13.29 12.94
C GLN A 272 -5.11 13.99 12.58
N SER A 273 -6.22 13.50 13.12
CA SER A 273 -7.52 14.11 12.97
C SER A 273 -7.46 15.49 13.63
N SER A 274 -7.85 16.54 12.90
CA SER A 274 -7.93 17.87 13.50
C SER A 274 -9.05 17.85 14.54
N ASP A 275 -8.71 17.85 15.84
CA ASP A 275 -9.69 18.20 16.86
C ASP A 275 -10.18 19.61 16.53
N GLY A 276 -11.50 19.81 16.56
CA GLY A 276 -12.18 21.08 16.27
C GLY A 276 -11.90 22.18 17.30
N THR A 277 -10.65 22.36 17.68
CA THR A 277 -10.14 23.41 18.56
C THR A 277 -9.00 24.14 17.85
N ASP A 278 -9.34 24.73 16.69
CA ASP A 278 -8.77 26.01 16.30
C ASP A 278 -9.71 26.71 15.33
N SER A 279 -10.74 27.36 15.90
CA SER A 279 -11.46 28.41 15.22
C SER A 279 -10.54 29.63 15.10
N SER A 280 -9.64 29.63 14.11
CA SER A 280 -9.16 30.89 13.55
C SER A 280 -8.84 30.72 12.05
N LYS A 281 -9.80 31.22 11.25
CA LYS A 281 -9.68 31.69 9.87
C LYS A 281 -8.50 31.11 9.06
N ARG A 282 -8.73 29.99 8.38
CA ARG A 282 -8.07 29.75 7.08
C ARG A 282 -9.09 29.72 5.98
N ASP A 283 -8.77 30.49 4.96
CA ASP A 283 -9.64 30.99 3.94
C ASP A 283 -10.41 29.91 3.20
N LYS A 284 -11.72 30.11 3.20
CA LYS A 284 -12.68 29.54 2.27
C LYS A 284 -12.41 30.09 0.87
N LYS A 285 -11.34 29.66 0.21
CA LYS A 285 -11.10 29.93 -1.22
C LYS A 285 -10.38 28.74 -1.83
N ASN A 286 -11.17 27.88 -2.48
CA ASN A 286 -10.88 27.14 -3.73
C ASN A 286 -11.79 25.91 -3.97
N VAL A 287 -12.99 25.87 -3.39
CA VAL A 287 -14.05 24.90 -3.77
C VAL A 287 -15.04 25.52 -4.79
N GLY A 288 -14.57 26.45 -5.62
CA GLY A 288 -15.42 27.25 -6.51
C GLY A 288 -14.90 27.40 -7.94
N LYS A 289 -14.16 26.41 -8.48
CA LYS A 289 -13.66 26.48 -9.86
C LYS A 289 -13.56 25.12 -10.57
N LEU A 290 -14.54 24.24 -10.34
CA LEU A 290 -14.73 23.01 -11.11
C LEU A 290 -16.21 22.79 -11.53
N VAL A 291 -16.91 23.87 -11.89
CA VAL A 291 -18.25 23.82 -12.55
C VAL A 291 -18.28 24.73 -13.79
N GLY A 292 -17.12 25.00 -14.41
CA GLY A 292 -17.00 25.99 -15.49
C GLY A 292 -16.50 25.49 -16.85
N ILE A 293 -16.18 24.20 -17.01
CA ILE A 293 -15.57 23.68 -18.25
C ILE A 293 -16.53 22.78 -19.06
N THR A 294 -17.57 22.22 -18.43
CA THR A 294 -18.57 21.40 -19.15
C THR A 294 -19.54 22.21 -20.00
N VAL A 295 -19.78 23.49 -19.70
CA VAL A 295 -20.64 24.37 -20.54
C VAL A 295 -19.84 25.08 -21.64
N GLY A 296 -18.56 25.35 -21.43
CA GLY A 296 -17.68 26.01 -22.42
C GLY A 296 -17.34 25.13 -23.62
N CYS A 297 -17.12 23.83 -23.41
CA CYS A 297 -16.83 22.91 -24.50
C CYS A 297 -18.04 22.67 -25.41
N ALA A 298 -19.25 22.63 -24.85
CA ALA A 298 -20.48 22.49 -25.63
C ALA A 298 -20.74 23.72 -26.53
N ALA A 299 -20.58 24.94 -25.98
CA ALA A 299 -20.75 26.16 -26.77
C ALA A 299 -19.68 26.32 -27.86
N GLY A 300 -18.42 25.97 -27.57
CA GLY A 300 -17.34 26.03 -28.55
C GLY A 300 -17.54 25.08 -29.74
N LEU A 301 -18.04 23.86 -29.49
CA LEU A 301 -18.35 22.88 -30.54
C LEU A 301 -19.53 23.31 -31.42
N VAL A 302 -20.55 23.95 -30.84
CA VAL A 302 -21.69 24.50 -31.62
C VAL A 302 -21.25 25.67 -32.50
N ILE A 303 -20.37 26.55 -32.01
CA ILE A 303 -19.86 27.68 -32.81
C ILE A 303 -18.98 27.17 -33.95
N LEU A 304 -18.06 26.24 -33.69
CA LEU A 304 -17.17 25.69 -34.72
C LEU A 304 -17.92 24.92 -35.82
N SER A 305 -18.93 24.13 -35.45
CA SER A 305 -19.78 23.43 -36.42
C SER A 305 -20.62 24.39 -37.25
N SER A 306 -21.12 25.49 -36.66
CA SER A 306 -21.86 26.53 -37.37
C SER A 306 -20.99 27.26 -38.40
N VAL A 307 -19.75 27.61 -38.03
CA VAL A 307 -18.78 28.26 -38.92
C VAL A 307 -18.39 27.33 -40.07
N PHE A 308 -18.15 26.05 -39.79
CA PHE A 308 -17.84 25.04 -40.81
C PHE A 308 -19.02 24.84 -41.78
N TYR A 309 -20.26 24.80 -41.27
CA TYR A 309 -21.46 24.67 -42.09
C TYR A 309 -21.67 25.87 -43.03
N VAL A 310 -21.46 27.11 -42.55
CA VAL A 310 -21.56 28.33 -43.38
C VAL A 310 -20.44 28.39 -44.43
N TRP A 311 -19.23 27.95 -44.07
CA TRP A 311 -18.11 27.86 -45.02
C TRP A 311 -18.36 26.80 -46.10
N TRP A 312 -18.89 25.63 -45.72
CA TRP A 312 -19.25 24.55 -46.63
C TRP A 312 -20.37 24.97 -47.60
N THR A 313 -21.41 25.63 -47.10
CA THR A 313 -22.54 26.10 -47.93
C THR A 313 -22.16 27.26 -48.85
N ARG A 314 -21.22 28.14 -48.45
CA ARG A 314 -20.66 29.19 -49.35
C ARG A 314 -19.81 28.62 -50.48
N ASN A 315 -19.09 27.53 -50.25
CA ASN A 315 -18.21 26.94 -51.27
C ASN A 315 -18.91 25.97 -52.22
N THR A 316 -20.15 25.54 -51.92
CA THR A 316 -20.92 24.62 -52.76
C THR A 316 -21.87 25.31 -53.76
N HIS A 317 -22.01 26.64 -53.70
CA HIS A 317 -22.70 27.43 -54.71
C HIS A 317 -21.74 28.37 -55.45
N LYS A 318 -20.92 27.81 -56.35
CA LYS A 318 -20.38 28.47 -57.55
C LYS A 318 -19.59 27.46 -58.37
N HIS A 319 -20.28 26.72 -59.23
CA HIS A 319 -19.89 26.60 -60.64
C HIS A 319 -21.15 26.23 -61.45
N ILE A 320 -21.66 27.27 -62.09
CA ILE A 320 -22.75 27.29 -63.06
C ILE A 320 -22.24 26.68 -64.37
N TYR A 321 -23.10 25.88 -64.99
CA TYR A 321 -23.04 25.37 -66.36
C TYR A 321 -22.74 26.50 -67.36
N ILE A 322 -21.78 26.31 -68.27
CA ILE A 322 -21.69 27.09 -69.50
C ILE A 322 -22.15 26.19 -70.65
N ASP A 323 -23.30 26.57 -71.19
CA ASP A 323 -23.89 26.04 -72.41
C ASP A 323 -23.05 26.45 -73.63
N ARG A 324 -22.88 25.54 -74.59
CA ARG A 324 -22.41 25.84 -75.94
C ARG A 324 -23.32 25.10 -76.91
N ASP A 325 -24.31 25.83 -77.40
CA ASP A 325 -25.08 25.43 -78.57
C ASP A 325 -24.27 25.59 -79.88
N PRO A 326 -24.63 24.83 -80.93
CA PRO A 326 -23.86 24.66 -82.15
C PRO A 326 -24.31 25.62 -83.26
N LEU A 327 -23.42 26.02 -84.16
CA LEU A 327 -23.78 26.55 -85.49
C LEU A 327 -22.70 26.16 -86.52
N GLY A 328 -23.17 25.65 -87.66
CA GLY A 328 -22.38 24.88 -88.61
C GLY A 328 -21.71 25.64 -89.75
N LYS A 329 -20.92 24.88 -90.48
CA LYS A 329 -20.78 24.81 -91.94
C LYS A 329 -20.10 23.50 -92.31
#